data_AF-A0A1H9Z401-F1
#
_entry.id   AF-A0A1H9Z401-F1
#
_cell.length_a   1.000
_cell.length_b   1.000
_cell.length_c   1.000
_cell.angle_alpha   90.00
_cell.angle_beta   90.00
_cell.angle_gamma   90.00
#
_symmetry.space_group_name_H-M   'P 1'
#
loop_
_entity.id
_entity.type
_entity.pdbx_description
1 polymer ?
#
loop_
_entity_poly.entity_id
_entity_poly.type
_entity_poly.pdbx_seq_one_letter_code
_entity_poly.pdbx_strand_id
1 'polypeptide(L)'
;MVVYKKGKEGSFLKTSSGKEINSPGFKVNVIDTTGAGDAFAGGFLTAYLNKLDFENIMEFANAVAAISVTRKGAKEALPKIEEVYDFIRENKD
;
A
#
# COMPACT_ATOMS: atom_id res chain seq x y z
N MET A 1 -3.72 -8.44 15.19
CA MET A 1 -3.19 -7.24 14.49
C MET A 1 -4.36 -6.53 13.85
N VAL A 2 -4.36 -5.20 13.88
CA VAL A 2 -5.35 -4.35 13.22
C VAL A 2 -4.63 -3.46 12.23
N VAL A 3 -5.16 -3.35 11.01
CA VAL A 3 -4.66 -2.44 9.97
C VAL A 3 -5.81 -1.54 9.54
N TYR A 4 -5.61 -0.23 9.65
CA TYR A 4 -6.58 0.80 9.31
C TYR A 4 -6.09 1.61 8.12
N LYS A 5 -6.85 1.57 7.02
CA LYS A 5 -6.59 2.35 5.80
C LYS A 5 -7.16 3.76 5.99
N LYS A 6 -6.34 4.79 5.73
CA LYS A 6 -6.67 6.22 5.89
C LYS A 6 -6.76 6.97 4.55
N GLY A 7 -7.02 6.25 3.46
CA GLY A 7 -7.06 6.83 2.11
C GLY A 7 -5.73 7.51 1.76
N LYS A 8 -5.80 8.78 1.34
CA LYS A 8 -4.61 9.57 0.97
C LYS A 8 -3.60 9.77 2.11
N GLU A 9 -4.01 9.59 3.37
CA GLU A 9 -3.13 9.69 4.53
C GLU A 9 -2.34 8.40 4.80
N GLY A 10 -2.50 7.39 3.95
CA GLY A 10 -1.81 6.10 4.05
C GLY A 10 -2.54 5.14 4.97
N SER A 11 -1.84 4.61 5.97
CA SER A 11 -2.35 3.52 6.80
C SER A 11 -1.74 3.50 8.19
N PHE A 12 -2.43 2.82 9.11
CA PHE A 12 -2.00 2.61 10.49
C PHE A 12 -2.07 1.13 10.83
N LEU A 13 -1.08 0.62 11.56
CA LEU A 13 -1.01 -0.77 12.04
C LEU A 13 -0.84 -0.79 13.54
N LYS A 14 -1.57 -1.68 14.21
CA LYS A 14 -1.42 -2.01 15.63
C LYS A 14 -1.31 -3.51 15.84
N THR A 15 -0.24 -3.97 16.49
CA THR A 15 -0.08 -5.38 16.87
C THR A 15 -0.67 -5.65 18.26
N SER A 16 -0.87 -6.94 18.58
CA SER A 16 -1.24 -7.35 19.95
C SER A 16 -0.13 -7.10 20.98
N SER A 17 1.12 -6.98 20.54
CA SER A 17 2.26 -6.61 21.40
C SER A 17 2.35 -5.11 21.70
N GLY A 18 1.45 -4.30 21.15
CA GLY A 18 1.44 -2.85 21.33
C GLY A 18 2.32 -2.07 20.35
N LYS A 19 2.91 -2.73 19.33
CA LYS A 19 3.62 -2.00 18.26
C LYS A 19 2.60 -1.22 17.44
N GLU A 20 2.89 0.06 17.21
CA GLU A 20 2.09 0.97 16.40
C GLU A 20 2.94 1.56 15.27
N ILE A 21 2.42 1.54 14.05
CA ILE A 21 3.09 2.11 12.87
C ILE A 21 2.10 3.00 12.13
N ASN A 22 2.52 4.24 11.87
CA ASN A 22 1.89 5.09 10.87
C ASN A 22 2.74 5.06 9.61
N SER A 23 2.15 4.67 8.49
CA SER A 23 2.81 4.72 7.18
C SER A 23 2.09 5.73 6.30
N PRO A 24 2.77 6.82 5.88
CA PRO A 24 2.16 7.85 5.04
C PRO A 24 1.77 7.29 3.67
N GLY A 25 0.73 7.89 3.08
CA GLY A 25 0.32 7.58 1.71
C GLY A 25 1.22 8.29 0.70
N PHE A 26 1.20 7.81 -0.54
CA PHE A 26 1.91 8.45 -1.64
C PHE A 26 1.02 9.49 -2.33
N LYS A 27 1.61 10.63 -2.68
CA LYS A 27 0.92 11.67 -3.43
C LYS A 27 0.93 11.33 -4.93
N VAL A 28 -0.24 11.03 -5.48
CA VAL A 28 -0.41 10.65 -6.88
C VAL A 28 -1.58 11.39 -7.53
N ASN A 29 -1.59 11.45 -8.86
CA ASN A 29 -2.73 11.92 -9.63
C ASN A 29 -3.77 10.81 -9.75
N VAL A 30 -4.92 10.99 -9.09
CA VAL A 30 -5.99 9.98 -9.02
C VAL A 30 -6.85 9.99 -10.28
N ILE A 31 -7.08 8.81 -10.86
CA ILE A 31 -7.97 8.58 -12.01
C ILE A 31 -9.22 7.80 -11.61
N ASP A 32 -9.09 6.71 -10.84
CA ASP A 32 -10.19 5.84 -10.44
C ASP A 32 -9.85 5.14 -9.11
N THR A 33 -10.69 5.27 -8.10
CA THR A 33 -10.43 4.68 -6.77
C THR A 33 -11.00 3.26 -6.60
N THR A 34 -11.62 2.72 -7.64
CA THR A 34 -12.23 1.39 -7.60
C THR A 34 -11.19 0.32 -7.27
N GLY A 35 -11.46 -0.50 -6.25
CA GLY A 35 -10.56 -1.59 -5.86
C GLY A 35 -9.31 -1.17 -5.09
N ALA A 36 -9.07 0.12 -4.80
CA ALA A 36 -7.88 0.58 -4.06
C ALA A 36 -7.72 -0.11 -2.69
N GLY A 37 -8.85 -0.35 -2.00
CA GLY A 37 -8.85 -1.04 -0.72
C GLY A 37 -8.49 -2.53 -0.81
N ASP A 38 -8.81 -3.17 -1.93
CA ASP A 38 -8.49 -4.58 -2.22
C ASP A 38 -7.03 -4.69 -2.71
N ALA A 39 -6.58 -3.75 -3.54
CA ALA A 39 -5.19 -3.61 -3.96
C ALA A 39 -4.27 -3.44 -2.75
N PHE A 40 -4.63 -2.55 -1.80
CA PHE A 40 -3.91 -2.43 -0.52
C PHE A 40 -3.84 -3.76 0.23
N ALA A 41 -4.97 -4.46 0.37
CA ALA A 41 -5.03 -5.71 1.12
C ALA A 41 -4.20 -6.81 0.46
N GLY A 42 -4.25 -6.89 -0.87
CA GLY A 42 -3.40 -7.78 -1.67
C GLY A 42 -1.92 -7.47 -1.47
N GLY A 43 -1.53 -6.20 -1.60
CA GLY A 43 -0.16 -5.76 -1.36
C GLY A 43 0.33 -6.06 0.06
N PHE A 44 -0.50 -5.79 1.07
CA PHE A 44 -0.21 -6.11 2.46
C PHE A 44 0.06 -7.61 2.66
N LEU A 45 -0.84 -8.47 2.17
CA LEU A 45 -0.70 -9.91 2.32
C LEU A 45 0.51 -10.45 1.53
N THR A 46 0.77 -9.93 0.34
CA THR A 46 1.96 -10.28 -0.45
C THR A 46 3.23 -9.97 0.33
N ALA A 47 3.38 -8.76 0.87
CA ALA A 47 4.55 -8.36 1.65
C ALA A 47 4.68 -9.16 2.96
N TYR A 48 3.57 -9.40 3.65
CA TYR A 48 3.53 -10.17 4.89
C TYR A 48 3.96 -11.63 4.67
N LEU A 49 3.47 -12.28 3.62
CA LEU A 49 3.86 -13.66 3.26
C LEU A 49 5.33 -13.76 2.83
N ASN A 50 5.88 -12.68 2.26
CA ASN A 50 7.32 -12.56 1.95
C ASN A 50 8.18 -12.18 3.17
N LYS A 51 7.60 -12.14 4.38
CA LYS A 51 8.31 -11.91 5.65
C LYS A 51 9.06 -10.57 5.71
N LEU A 52 8.55 -9.54 5.03
CA LEU A 52 9.04 -8.17 5.21
C LEU A 52 8.71 -7.70 6.65
N ASP A 53 9.43 -6.70 7.15
CA ASP A 53 9.04 -6.04 8.40
C ASP A 53 7.77 -5.20 8.22
N PHE A 54 7.13 -4.83 9.33
CA PHE A 54 5.83 -4.16 9.27
C PHE A 54 5.88 -2.79 8.59
N GLU A 55 6.99 -2.07 8.73
CA GLU A 55 7.24 -0.79 8.09
C GLU A 55 7.23 -0.95 6.56
N ASN A 56 8.01 -1.91 6.03
CA ASN A 56 8.07 -2.23 4.61
C ASN A 56 6.76 -2.84 4.09
N ILE A 57 6.06 -3.65 4.90
CA ILE A 57 4.73 -4.18 4.53
C ILE A 57 3.75 -3.04 4.30
N MET A 58 3.71 -2.06 5.21
CA MET A 58 2.76 -0.95 5.15
C MET A 58 3.10 0.02 4.01
N GLU A 59 4.39 0.31 3.80
CA GLU A 59 4.87 1.08 2.65
C GLU A 59 4.50 0.40 1.32
N PHE A 60 4.76 -0.91 1.19
CA PHE A 60 4.42 -1.69 0.01
C PHE A 60 2.92 -1.70 -0.28
N ALA A 61 2.09 -1.92 0.74
CA ALA A 61 0.63 -1.90 0.60
C ALA A 61 0.10 -0.52 0.18
N ASN A 62 0.63 0.56 0.76
CA ASN A 62 0.30 1.93 0.36
C ASN A 62 0.71 2.20 -1.09
N ALA A 63 1.88 1.73 -1.53
CA ALA A 63 2.37 1.90 -2.90
C ALA A 63 1.50 1.16 -3.91
N VAL A 64 1.13 -0.10 -3.64
CA VAL A 64 0.21 -0.87 -4.51
C VAL A 64 -1.11 -0.13 -4.70
N ALA A 65 -1.70 0.38 -3.63
CA ALA A 65 -2.94 1.14 -3.69
C ALA A 65 -2.77 2.49 -4.39
N ALA A 66 -1.66 3.19 -4.16
CA ALA A 66 -1.36 4.46 -4.80
C ALA A 66 -1.24 4.29 -6.33
N ILE A 67 -0.53 3.27 -6.80
CA ILE A 67 -0.41 2.99 -8.23
C ILE A 67 -1.77 2.61 -8.81
N SER A 68 -2.54 1.75 -8.13
CA SER A 68 -3.83 1.30 -8.65
C SER A 68 -4.79 2.47 -8.91
N VAL A 69 -4.78 3.49 -8.06
CA VAL A 69 -5.68 4.64 -8.26
C VAL A 69 -5.28 5.58 -9.40
N THR A 70 -4.09 5.40 -9.99
CA THR A 70 -3.65 6.14 -11.18
C THR A 70 -4.12 5.51 -12.49
N ARG A 71 -4.89 4.42 -12.44
CA ARG A 71 -5.34 3.63 -13.59
C ARG A 71 -6.84 3.35 -13.47
N LYS A 72 -7.50 3.04 -14.59
CA LYS A 72 -8.92 2.66 -14.60
C LYS A 72 -9.10 1.18 -14.28
N GLY A 73 -10.18 0.85 -13.58
CA GLY A 73 -10.55 -0.53 -13.25
C GLY A 73 -9.94 -1.02 -11.94
N ALA A 74 -10.38 -2.20 -11.48
CA ALA A 74 -9.94 -2.76 -10.20
C ALA A 74 -8.76 -3.72 -10.41
N LYS A 75 -8.99 -4.80 -11.13
CA LYS A 75 -7.97 -5.84 -11.38
C LYS A 75 -6.94 -5.37 -12.40
N GLU A 76 -7.41 -4.67 -13.43
CA GLU A 76 -6.61 -4.14 -14.53
C GLU A 76 -5.61 -3.08 -14.06
N ALA A 77 -5.92 -2.41 -12.94
CA ALA A 77 -5.10 -1.37 -12.36
C ALA A 77 -3.95 -1.90 -11.49
N LEU A 78 -3.94 -3.21 -11.13
CA LEU A 78 -2.93 -3.77 -10.24
C LEU A 78 -1.52 -3.66 -10.85
N PRO A 79 -0.54 -3.15 -10.08
CA PRO A 79 0.84 -3.08 -10.54
C PRO A 79 1.54 -4.44 -10.53
N LYS A 80 2.66 -4.51 -11.27
CA LYS A 80 3.63 -5.60 -11.09
C LYS A 80 4.52 -5.33 -9.88
N ILE A 81 5.14 -6.36 -9.33
CA ILE A 81 5.98 -6.24 -8.12
C ILE A 81 7.16 -5.28 -8.36
N GLU A 82 7.79 -5.36 -9.53
CA GLU A 82 8.94 -4.52 -9.88
C GLU A 82 8.54 -3.04 -9.91
N GLU A 83 7.37 -2.75 -10.48
CA GLU A 83 6.81 -1.40 -10.55
C GLU A 83 6.56 -0.82 -9.15
N VAL A 84 6.11 -1.63 -8.19
CA VAL A 84 5.90 -1.18 -6.81
C VAL A 84 7.23 -0.77 -6.17
N TYR A 85 8.30 -1.55 -6.37
CA TYR A 85 9.61 -1.21 -5.83
C TYR A 85 10.25 -0.01 -6.54
N ASP A 86 10.07 0.12 -7.85
CA ASP A 86 10.50 1.31 -8.60
C ASP A 86 9.80 2.56 -8.04
N PHE A 87 8.47 2.49 -7.92
CA PHE A 87 7.66 3.57 -7.39
C PHE A 87 8.07 3.98 -5.96
N ILE A 88 8.31 3.02 -5.06
CA ILE A 88 8.80 3.31 -3.70
C ILE A 88 10.16 4.01 -3.75
N ARG A 89 11.10 3.54 -4.59
CA ARG A 89 12.43 4.15 -4.71
C ARG A 89 12.39 5.59 -5.23
N GLU A 90 11.54 5.87 -6.20
CA GLU A 90 11.39 7.20 -6.80
C GLU A 90 10.68 8.19 -5.88
N ASN A 91 9.91 7.69 -4.90
CA ASN A 91 9.14 8.49 -3.96
C ASN A 91 9.67 8.39 -2.52
N LYS A 92 10.90 7.91 -2.34
CA LYS A 92 11.64 7.99 -1.08
C LYS A 92 12.33 9.36 -1.01
N ASP A 93 11.83 10.22 -0.12
CA ASP A 93 12.52 11.43 0.33
C ASP A 93 13.79 11.07 1.13
#